data_AF-A0A932T6S2-F1
#
_entry.id   AF-A0A932T6S2-F1
#
_cell.length_a   1.000
_cell.length_b   1.000
_cell.length_c   1.000
_cell.angle_alpha   90.00
_cell.angle_beta   90.00
_cell.angle_gamma   90.00
#
_symmetry.space_group_name_H-M   'P 1'
#
loop_
_entity.id
_entity.type
_entity.pdbx_description
1 polymer ?
#
loop_
_entity_poly.entity_id
_entity_poly.type
_entity_poly.pdbx_seq_one_letter_code
_entity_poly.pdbx_strand_id
1 'polypeptide(L)'
;MKIAIYSRGIENNQHNDMELLLEELNEHKVEAVFYQDFFNQFYSIVKMKGKYSTFNSPDDLDDSFDCIISLGGDGTLLDTVTFVRDKGIPILGINYGRLGFLASIGKEDLHSAILALVNGTYVLDKRTLIHVDANIPLFGETPYGLNEFTIQKKDSSSMIKIHTYLNGEFLNTYWADGLIVATPTGSTGY
;
A
#
# COMPACT_ATOMS: atom_id res chain seq x y z
N MET A 1 13.30 -2.38 -16.97
CA MET A 1 12.25 -2.00 -16.02
C MET A 1 12.51 -2.75 -14.73
N LYS A 2 12.54 -2.06 -13.60
CA LYS A 2 12.79 -2.63 -12.27
C LYS A 2 11.57 -2.38 -11.39
N ILE A 3 10.98 -3.44 -10.87
CA ILE A 3 9.71 -3.41 -10.14
C ILE A 3 9.90 -4.04 -8.76
N ALA A 4 9.46 -3.31 -7.73
CA ALA A 4 9.34 -3.86 -6.39
C ALA A 4 8.02 -4.62 -6.26
N ILE A 5 8.01 -5.73 -5.53
CA ILE A 5 6.80 -6.54 -5.30
C ILE A 5 6.62 -6.71 -3.81
N TYR A 6 5.48 -6.23 -3.31
CA TYR A 6 5.10 -6.28 -1.91
C TYR A 6 3.80 -7.07 -1.71
N SER A 7 3.79 -7.89 -0.65
CA SER A 7 2.59 -8.51 -0.10
C SER A 7 2.80 -8.83 1.38
N ARG A 8 1.71 -8.86 2.15
CA ARG A 8 1.70 -9.39 3.53
C ARG A 8 1.94 -10.90 3.57
N GLY A 9 1.59 -11.61 2.51
CA GLY A 9 1.72 -13.05 2.41
C GLY A 9 0.85 -13.65 1.30
N ILE A 10 0.95 -14.97 1.15
CA ILE A 10 0.18 -15.77 0.19
C ILE A 10 -0.76 -16.70 0.95
N GLU A 11 -2.02 -16.72 0.56
CA GLU A 11 -2.93 -17.80 0.92
C GLU A 11 -2.65 -19.03 0.04
N ASN A 12 -2.85 -20.26 0.56
CA ASN A 12 -2.50 -21.51 -0.13
C ASN A 12 -3.10 -21.70 -1.54
N ASN A 13 -4.11 -20.92 -1.91
CA ASN A 13 -4.76 -20.93 -3.23
C ASN A 13 -4.13 -19.98 -4.26
N GLN A 14 -3.14 -19.15 -3.88
CA GLN A 14 -2.55 -18.12 -4.74
C GLN A 14 -1.22 -18.54 -5.40
N HIS A 15 -0.80 -19.80 -5.27
CA HIS A 15 0.44 -20.29 -5.89
C HIS A 15 0.42 -20.15 -7.43
N ASN A 16 -0.69 -20.50 -8.07
CA ASN A 16 -0.83 -20.38 -9.53
C ASN A 16 -0.80 -18.91 -9.98
N ASP A 17 -1.39 -18.01 -9.19
CA ASP A 17 -1.41 -16.58 -9.48
C ASP A 17 0.02 -16.00 -9.45
N MET A 18 0.86 -16.49 -8.53
CA MET A 18 2.26 -16.12 -8.46
C MET A 18 3.09 -16.66 -9.62
N GLU A 19 2.85 -17.91 -10.04
CA GLU A 19 3.50 -18.47 -11.23
C GLU A 19 3.17 -17.63 -12.47
N LEU A 20 1.91 -17.25 -12.65
CA LEU A 20 1.47 -16.39 -13.75
C LEU A 20 2.16 -15.02 -13.72
N LEU A 21 2.25 -14.37 -12.55
CA LEU A 21 2.97 -13.11 -12.41
C LEU A 21 4.44 -13.24 -12.81
N LEU A 22 5.11 -14.29 -12.34
CA LEU A 22 6.52 -14.53 -12.64
C LEU A 22 6.74 -14.81 -14.12
N GLU A 23 5.86 -15.56 -14.77
CA GLU A 23 5.92 -15.83 -16.21
C GLU A 23 5.82 -14.52 -17.00
N GLU A 24 4.83 -13.69 -16.68
CA GLU A 24 4.59 -12.41 -17.34
C GLU A 24 5.76 -11.42 -17.18
N LEU A 25 6.29 -11.28 -15.96
CA LEU A 25 7.43 -10.42 -15.68
C LEU A 25 8.70 -10.90 -16.42
N ASN A 26 8.92 -12.22 -16.49
CA ASN A 26 10.07 -12.78 -17.20
C ASN A 26 9.94 -12.64 -18.72
N GLU A 27 8.75 -12.81 -19.28
CA GLU A 27 8.48 -12.62 -20.71
C GLU A 27 8.86 -11.21 -21.16
N HIS A 28 8.52 -10.22 -20.35
CA HIS A 28 8.83 -8.80 -20.60
C HIS A 28 10.20 -8.34 -20.07
N LYS A 29 11.04 -9.25 -19.57
CA LYS A 29 12.38 -8.96 -19.02
C LYS A 29 12.35 -7.90 -17.92
N VAL A 30 11.33 -7.94 -17.08
CA VAL A 30 11.21 -7.07 -15.91
C VAL A 30 12.09 -7.62 -14.79
N GLU A 31 12.91 -6.75 -14.20
CA GLU A 31 13.66 -7.08 -12.99
C GLU A 31 12.73 -6.99 -11.78
N ALA A 32 12.35 -8.14 -11.23
CA ALA A 32 11.49 -8.24 -10.07
C ALA A 32 12.30 -8.29 -8.77
N VAL A 33 12.03 -7.36 -7.84
CA VAL A 33 12.64 -7.30 -6.50
C VAL A 33 11.55 -7.52 -5.45
N PHE A 34 11.65 -8.59 -4.67
CA PHE A 34 10.58 -9.00 -3.75
C PHE A 34 10.81 -8.50 -2.32
N TYR A 35 9.74 -8.19 -1.61
CA TYR A 35 9.84 -8.03 -0.16
C TYR A 35 10.32 -9.33 0.47
N GLN A 36 11.35 -9.27 1.32
CA GLN A 36 12.08 -10.47 1.78
C GLN A 36 11.19 -11.48 2.51
N ASP A 37 10.35 -11.03 3.44
CA ASP A 37 9.48 -11.95 4.19
C ASP A 37 8.47 -12.61 3.27
N PHE A 38 7.98 -11.86 2.28
CA PHE A 38 7.10 -12.39 1.26
C PHE A 38 7.81 -13.44 0.40
N PHE A 39 9.01 -13.13 -0.09
CA PHE A 39 9.85 -14.03 -0.88
C PHE A 39 10.10 -15.37 -0.17
N ASN A 40 10.42 -15.30 1.13
CA ASN A 40 10.69 -16.48 1.96
C ASN A 40 9.49 -17.43 2.08
N GLN A 41 8.25 -16.92 1.94
CA GLN A 41 7.05 -17.74 2.05
C GLN A 41 6.81 -18.62 0.82
N PHE A 42 7.20 -18.18 -0.38
CA PHE A 42 6.86 -18.90 -1.62
C PHE A 42 8.06 -19.43 -2.40
N TYR A 43 9.29 -18.99 -2.13
CA TYR A 43 10.47 -19.39 -2.89
C TYR A 43 10.70 -20.92 -2.94
N SER A 44 10.36 -21.64 -1.86
CA SER A 44 10.49 -23.10 -1.81
C SER A 44 9.32 -23.85 -2.46
N ILE A 45 8.20 -23.17 -2.69
CA ILE A 45 6.94 -23.76 -3.15
C ILE A 45 6.77 -23.56 -4.66
N VAL A 46 7.16 -22.38 -5.15
CA VAL A 46 7.02 -21.99 -6.55
C VAL A 46 8.28 -22.36 -7.33
N LYS A 47 8.13 -22.93 -8.53
CA LYS A 47 9.26 -23.28 -9.41
C LYS A 47 9.86 -22.01 -10.02
N MET A 48 10.67 -21.32 -9.23
CA MET A 48 11.37 -20.11 -9.60
C MET A 48 12.51 -20.44 -10.58
N LYS A 49 12.41 -19.97 -11.82
CA LYS A 49 13.54 -19.93 -12.76
C LYS A 49 14.23 -18.57 -12.63
N GLY A 50 15.55 -18.56 -12.39
CA GLY A 50 16.34 -17.32 -12.35
C GLY A 50 16.82 -16.92 -10.96
N LYS A 51 17.54 -15.81 -10.89
CA LYS A 51 17.94 -15.15 -9.65
C LYS A 51 17.02 -13.96 -9.42
N TYR A 52 16.51 -13.84 -8.20
CA TYR A 52 15.67 -12.73 -7.78
C TYR A 52 16.34 -12.01 -6.63
N SER A 53 16.19 -10.69 -6.61
CA SER A 53 16.65 -9.82 -5.53
C SER A 53 15.51 -9.54 -4.56
N THR A 54 15.87 -9.09 -3.36
CA THR A 54 14.92 -8.76 -2.31
C THR A 54 15.19 -7.40 -1.71
N PHE A 55 14.16 -6.82 -1.09
CA PHE A 55 14.24 -5.60 -0.28
C PHE A 55 13.59 -5.85 1.09
N ASN A 56 14.00 -5.12 2.13
CA ASN A 56 13.53 -5.29 3.51
C ASN A 56 12.91 -4.02 4.09
N SER A 57 13.36 -2.86 3.63
CA SER A 57 13.04 -1.58 4.23
C SER A 57 12.64 -0.56 3.18
N PRO A 58 11.96 0.52 3.57
CA PRO A 58 11.67 1.64 2.69
C PRO A 58 12.93 2.21 2.02
N ASP A 59 14.08 2.18 2.70
CA ASP A 59 15.35 2.76 2.22
C ASP A 59 16.02 1.93 1.11
N ASP A 60 15.62 0.67 0.95
CA ASP A 60 16.07 -0.18 -0.15
C ASP A 60 15.37 0.16 -1.48
N LEU A 61 14.30 0.97 -1.43
CA LEU A 61 13.60 1.47 -2.61
C LEU A 61 14.14 2.87 -2.96
N ASP A 62 14.73 2.99 -4.13
CA ASP A 62 15.27 4.24 -4.67
C ASP A 62 14.57 4.63 -5.98
N ASP A 63 15.07 5.68 -6.64
CA ASP A 63 14.56 6.19 -7.91
C ASP A 63 14.84 5.27 -9.11
N SER A 64 15.59 4.16 -8.93
CA SER A 64 15.77 3.15 -9.97
C SER A 64 14.55 2.25 -10.16
N PHE A 65 13.60 2.29 -9.22
CA PHE A 65 12.35 1.53 -9.31
C PHE A 65 11.31 2.29 -10.12
N ASP A 66 10.80 1.65 -11.17
CA ASP A 66 9.77 2.22 -12.03
C ASP A 66 8.37 2.17 -11.38
N CYS A 67 8.13 1.19 -10.50
CA CYS A 67 6.86 0.95 -9.84
C CYS A 67 7.03 -0.04 -8.67
N ILE A 68 6.11 0.00 -7.71
CA ILE A 68 5.88 -1.08 -6.76
C ILE A 68 4.51 -1.73 -7.01
N ILE A 69 4.49 -3.06 -7.10
CA ILE A 69 3.27 -3.85 -7.20
C ILE A 69 2.87 -4.31 -5.79
N SER A 70 1.68 -3.89 -5.36
CA SER A 70 1.01 -4.36 -4.16
C SER A 70 0.11 -5.54 -4.51
N LEU A 71 0.49 -6.75 -4.09
CA LEU A 71 -0.28 -7.97 -4.30
C LEU A 71 -1.19 -8.25 -3.10
N GLY A 72 -2.47 -7.95 -3.23
CA GLY A 72 -3.47 -8.16 -2.18
C GLY A 72 -4.61 -7.15 -2.25
N GLY A 73 -5.34 -7.02 -1.15
CA GLY A 73 -6.42 -6.05 -1.03
C GLY A 73 -5.94 -4.66 -0.61
N ASP A 74 -6.91 -3.81 -0.25
CA ASP A 74 -6.67 -2.42 0.15
C ASP A 74 -5.71 -2.29 1.35
N GLY A 75 -5.78 -3.21 2.32
CA GLY A 75 -4.85 -3.24 3.45
C GLY A 75 -3.39 -3.43 3.04
N THR A 76 -3.13 -4.29 2.04
CA THR A 76 -1.77 -4.46 1.50
C THR A 76 -1.31 -3.20 0.77
N LEU A 77 -2.22 -2.51 0.08
CA LEU A 77 -1.90 -1.26 -0.57
C LEU A 77 -1.55 -0.16 0.43
N LEU A 78 -2.29 -0.07 1.54
CA LEU A 78 -1.98 0.86 2.64
C LEU A 78 -0.58 0.62 3.21
N ASP A 79 -0.18 -0.64 3.42
CA ASP A 79 1.18 -0.94 3.86
C ASP A 79 2.21 -0.55 2.81
N THR A 80 1.92 -0.79 1.53
CA THR A 80 2.81 -0.44 0.41
C THR A 80 3.11 1.07 0.38
N VAL A 81 2.12 1.91 0.69
CA VAL A 81 2.31 3.37 0.81
C VAL A 81 3.37 3.72 1.87
N THR A 82 3.49 2.95 2.95
CA THR A 82 4.49 3.18 4.01
C THR A 82 5.93 2.88 3.58
N PHE A 83 6.12 2.09 2.51
CA PHE A 83 7.43 1.85 1.88
C PHE A 83 7.80 2.97 0.89
N VAL A 84 6.83 3.39 0.08
CA VAL A 84 7.06 4.45 -0.92
C VAL A 84 7.29 5.80 -0.26
N ARG A 85 6.53 6.15 0.78
CA ARG A 85 6.62 7.45 1.47
C ARG A 85 6.58 8.62 0.46
N ASP A 86 7.58 9.50 0.51
CA ASP A 86 7.76 10.68 -0.34
C ASP A 86 8.58 10.42 -1.61
N LYS A 87 8.96 9.16 -1.89
CA LYS A 87 9.82 8.81 -3.04
C LYS A 87 9.15 8.96 -4.41
N GLY A 88 7.82 9.09 -4.45
CA GLY A 88 7.08 9.26 -5.69
C GLY A 88 7.04 8.03 -6.61
N ILE A 89 7.47 6.86 -6.13
CA ILE A 89 7.38 5.59 -6.87
C ILE A 89 5.89 5.23 -7.05
N PRO A 90 5.41 5.03 -8.29
CA PRO A 90 4.03 4.62 -8.54
C PRO A 90 3.66 3.30 -7.87
N ILE A 91 2.41 3.15 -7.43
CA ILE A 91 1.89 1.92 -6.81
C ILE A 91 0.84 1.30 -7.72
N LEU A 92 1.03 0.03 -8.09
CA LEU A 92 0.06 -0.79 -8.80
C LEU A 92 -0.57 -1.81 -7.85
N GLY A 93 -1.87 -1.68 -7.56
CA GLY A 93 -2.59 -2.61 -6.70
C GLY A 93 -3.25 -3.74 -7.48
N ILE A 94 -2.81 -4.98 -7.27
CA ILE A 94 -3.39 -6.19 -7.88
C ILE A 94 -4.05 -7.02 -6.78
N ASN A 95 -5.33 -7.33 -6.98
CA ASN A 95 -6.18 -8.00 -6.03
C ASN A 95 -6.45 -9.45 -6.45
N TYR A 96 -5.91 -10.40 -5.68
CA TYR A 96 -6.15 -11.84 -5.85
C TYR A 96 -7.45 -12.34 -5.18
N GLY A 97 -8.15 -11.47 -4.45
CA GLY A 97 -9.38 -11.77 -3.72
C GLY A 97 -10.58 -11.02 -4.27
N ARG A 98 -11.33 -10.36 -3.38
CA ARG A 98 -12.48 -9.52 -3.76
C ARG A 98 -11.99 -8.11 -4.09
N LEU A 99 -12.44 -7.59 -5.23
CA LEU A 99 -12.19 -6.21 -5.68
C LEU A 99 -12.43 -5.22 -4.52
N GLY A 100 -11.38 -4.44 -4.24
CA GLY A 100 -11.37 -3.38 -3.23
C GLY A 100 -11.52 -2.01 -3.90
N PHE A 101 -11.45 -0.96 -3.09
CA PHE A 101 -11.52 0.42 -3.60
C PHE A 101 -10.16 0.89 -4.15
N LEU A 102 -9.06 0.45 -3.53
CA LEU A 102 -7.70 0.86 -3.87
C LEU A 102 -7.02 -0.13 -4.81
N ALA A 103 -7.17 -1.43 -4.53
CA ALA A 103 -6.67 -2.51 -5.39
C ALA A 103 -7.77 -2.96 -6.36
N SER A 104 -7.86 -2.24 -7.48
CA SER A 104 -8.94 -2.39 -8.48
C SER A 104 -8.63 -3.35 -9.62
N ILE A 105 -7.38 -3.83 -9.76
CA ILE A 105 -7.00 -4.75 -10.83
C ILE A 105 -7.19 -6.18 -10.32
N GLY A 106 -8.09 -6.93 -10.94
CA GLY A 106 -8.28 -8.33 -10.62
C GLY A 106 -7.17 -9.20 -11.22
N LYS A 107 -7.02 -10.41 -10.70
CA LYS A 107 -6.06 -11.40 -11.23
C LYS A 107 -6.24 -11.73 -12.71
N GLU A 108 -7.48 -11.68 -13.21
CA GLU A 108 -7.81 -11.97 -14.60
C GLU A 108 -7.25 -10.89 -15.55
N ASP A 109 -7.01 -9.68 -15.04
CA ASP A 109 -6.45 -8.54 -15.77
C ASP A 109 -4.94 -8.39 -15.54
N LEU A 110 -4.28 -9.38 -14.92
CA LEU A 110 -2.85 -9.30 -14.62
C LEU A 110 -2.01 -9.09 -15.88
N HIS A 111 -2.25 -9.89 -16.91
CA HIS A 111 -1.54 -9.79 -18.19
C HIS A 111 -1.67 -8.40 -18.82
N SER A 112 -2.89 -7.88 -18.90
CA SER A 112 -3.15 -6.56 -19.48
C SER A 112 -2.53 -5.44 -18.66
N ALA A 113 -2.52 -5.56 -17.32
CA ALA A 113 -1.88 -4.61 -16.43
C ALA A 113 -0.36 -4.56 -16.59
N ILE A 114 0.32 -5.73 -16.65
CA ILE A 114 1.78 -5.77 -16.86
C ILE A 114 2.13 -5.25 -18.25
N LEU A 115 1.39 -5.64 -19.30
CA LEU A 115 1.61 -5.13 -20.64
C LEU A 115 1.45 -3.61 -20.72
N ALA A 116 0.41 -3.06 -20.06
CA ALA A 116 0.20 -1.62 -19.99
C ALA A 116 1.34 -0.90 -19.25
N LEU A 117 1.86 -1.51 -18.18
CA LEU A 117 2.97 -0.99 -17.40
C LEU A 117 4.26 -0.95 -18.24
N VAL A 118 4.58 -2.03 -18.95
CA VAL A 118 5.75 -2.14 -19.82
C VAL A 118 5.67 -1.17 -21.01
N ASN A 119 4.49 -0.98 -21.58
CA ASN A 119 4.27 -0.06 -22.70
C ASN A 119 4.11 1.41 -22.28
N GLY A 120 4.04 1.70 -20.98
CA GLY A 120 3.77 3.05 -20.48
C GLY A 120 2.36 3.56 -20.77
N THR A 121 1.42 2.66 -21.06
CA THR A 121 0.03 3.01 -21.42
C THR A 121 -0.87 3.01 -20.19
N TYR A 122 -0.51 3.84 -19.21
CA TYR A 122 -1.26 4.02 -17.96
C TYR A 122 -1.31 5.51 -17.59
N VAL A 123 -2.17 5.85 -16.64
CA VAL A 123 -2.25 7.19 -16.07
C VAL A 123 -1.94 7.12 -14.58
N LEU A 124 -1.22 8.12 -14.08
CA LEU A 124 -0.95 8.24 -12.65
C LEU A 124 -2.11 8.97 -11.97
N ASP A 125 -2.73 8.30 -11.01
CA ASP A 125 -3.72 8.90 -10.11
C ASP A 125 -3.04 9.40 -8.84
N LYS A 126 -3.06 10.71 -8.61
CA LYS A 126 -2.42 11.33 -7.45
C LYS A 126 -3.37 11.32 -6.27
N ARG A 127 -2.97 10.65 -5.19
CA ARG A 127 -3.74 10.62 -3.93
C ARG A 127 -3.15 11.55 -2.88
N THR A 128 -4.05 12.14 -2.10
CA THR A 128 -3.67 13.02 -0.97
C THR A 128 -3.36 12.16 0.24
N LEU A 129 -2.32 12.53 1.00
CA LEU A 129 -2.01 11.96 2.31
C LEU A 129 -2.26 13.02 3.38
N ILE A 130 -2.70 12.60 4.56
CA ILE A 130 -2.70 13.46 5.76
C ILE A 130 -1.38 13.24 6.49
N HIS A 131 -0.77 14.33 6.96
CA HIS A 131 0.34 14.30 7.91
C HIS A 131 -0.18 14.65 9.31
N VAL A 132 0.32 13.98 10.35
CA VAL A 132 -0.01 14.28 11.74
C VAL A 132 1.22 14.70 12.53
N ASP A 133 1.13 15.85 13.17
CA ASP A 133 2.06 16.28 14.20
C ASP A 133 1.41 16.12 15.57
N ALA A 134 2.18 15.57 16.51
CA ALA A 134 1.73 15.37 17.88
C ALA A 134 2.83 15.77 18.86
N ASN A 135 2.43 16.23 20.05
CA ASN A 135 3.35 16.60 21.13
C ASN A 135 4.14 15.40 21.69
N ILE A 136 3.72 14.19 21.34
CA ILE A 136 4.39 12.93 21.64
C ILE A 136 4.59 12.16 20.34
N PRO A 137 5.66 11.36 20.21
CA PRO A 137 5.87 10.53 19.03
C PRO A 137 4.81 9.42 18.98
N LEU A 138 3.88 9.48 18.02
CA LEU A 138 2.79 8.51 17.87
C LEU A 138 2.98 7.52 16.71
N PHE A 139 3.78 7.86 15.69
CA PHE A 139 3.85 7.09 14.44
C PHE A 139 5.26 6.96 13.83
N GLY A 140 6.32 7.24 14.61
CA GLY A 140 7.70 7.08 14.16
C GLY A 140 8.00 7.78 12.84
N GLU A 141 8.57 7.04 11.89
CA GLU A 141 8.92 7.53 10.55
C GLU A 141 7.76 7.58 9.55
N THR A 142 6.56 7.15 9.96
CA THR A 142 5.37 7.13 9.11
C THR A 142 4.24 7.96 9.72
N PRO A 143 4.41 9.28 9.95
CA PRO A 143 3.35 10.17 10.45
C PRO A 143 2.33 10.53 9.37
N TYR A 144 2.09 9.64 8.40
CA TYR A 144 1.23 9.87 7.24
C TYR A 144 0.11 8.83 7.18
N GLY A 145 -1.07 9.26 6.75
CA GLY A 145 -2.23 8.40 6.52
C GLY A 145 -2.80 8.61 5.13
N LEU A 146 -2.98 7.53 4.36
CA LEU A 146 -3.72 7.57 3.10
C LEU A 146 -5.22 7.68 3.34
N ASN A 147 -5.76 6.96 4.31
CA ASN A 147 -7.19 7.00 4.60
C ASN A 147 -7.49 8.07 5.66
N GLU A 148 -7.17 7.81 6.93
CA GLU A 148 -7.52 8.70 8.03
C GLU A 148 -6.54 8.65 9.20
N PHE A 149 -6.67 9.65 10.09
CA PHE A 149 -6.27 9.55 11.48
C PHE A 149 -7.49 9.60 12.38
N THR A 150 -7.53 8.69 13.35
CA THR A 150 -8.64 8.60 14.32
C THR A 150 -8.14 8.85 15.73
N ILE A 151 -8.76 9.84 16.37
CA ILE A 151 -8.69 10.05 17.82
C ILE A 151 -9.86 9.29 18.43
N GLN A 152 -9.60 8.38 19.36
CA GLN A 152 -10.65 7.59 20.01
C GLN A 152 -10.45 7.57 21.53
N LYS A 153 -11.54 7.53 22.28
CA LYS A 153 -11.51 7.34 23.72
C LYS A 153 -10.84 6.01 24.08
N LYS A 154 -10.09 5.99 25.17
CA LYS A 154 -9.53 4.76 25.74
C LYS A 154 -10.57 4.09 26.64
N ASP A 155 -10.99 2.87 26.32
CA ASP A 155 -11.88 1.94 27.06
C ASP A 155 -12.59 2.54 28.29
N SER A 156 -13.40 3.56 28.04
CA SER A 156 -14.12 4.34 29.05
C SER A 156 -15.57 4.47 28.61
N SER A 157 -16.48 4.39 29.58
CA SER A 157 -17.89 4.63 29.33
C SER A 157 -18.18 6.10 29.02
N SER A 158 -17.30 7.02 29.41
CA SER A 158 -17.49 8.46 29.24
C SER A 158 -16.98 8.95 27.88
N MET A 159 -17.72 9.89 27.28
CA MET A 159 -17.28 10.62 26.09
C MET A 159 -16.04 11.46 26.39
N ILE A 160 -15.20 11.66 25.37
CA ILE A 160 -14.08 12.59 25.43
C ILE A 160 -14.51 13.96 24.89
N LYS A 161 -13.82 15.00 25.37
CA LYS A 161 -13.98 16.38 24.89
C LYS A 161 -12.85 16.69 23.92
N ILE A 162 -13.17 17.05 22.68
CA ILE A 162 -12.21 17.34 21.61
C ILE A 162 -12.41 18.78 21.16
N HIS A 163 -11.38 19.61 21.32
CA HIS A 163 -11.37 20.97 20.81
C HIS A 163 -10.76 20.98 19.41
N THR A 164 -11.50 21.48 18.43
CA THR A 164 -11.01 21.57 17.05
C THR A 164 -10.74 23.00 16.65
N TYR A 165 -9.68 23.16 15.86
CA TYR A 165 -9.26 24.42 15.31
C TYR A 165 -9.03 24.23 13.81
N LEU A 166 -9.42 25.21 13.01
CA LEU A 166 -9.14 25.25 11.58
C LEU A 166 -8.30 26.49 11.30
N ASN A 167 -7.11 26.29 10.73
CA ASN A 167 -6.16 27.38 10.48
C ASN A 167 -5.86 28.25 11.71
N GLY A 168 -5.82 27.62 12.90
CA GLY A 168 -5.58 28.29 14.18
C GLY A 168 -6.82 28.92 14.83
N GLU A 169 -7.96 28.99 14.13
CA GLU A 169 -9.20 29.53 14.67
C GLU A 169 -10.05 28.44 15.32
N PHE A 170 -10.64 28.73 16.48
CA PHE A 170 -11.52 27.79 17.16
C PHE A 170 -12.75 27.50 16.30
N LEU A 171 -12.96 26.22 15.98
CA LEU A 171 -14.08 25.77 15.18
C LEU A 171 -15.23 25.29 16.08
N ASN A 172 -14.98 24.25 16.88
CA ASN A 172 -15.99 23.66 17.75
C ASN A 172 -15.37 22.86 18.90
N THR A 173 -16.20 22.52 19.89
CA THR A 173 -15.90 21.47 20.88
C THR A 173 -16.86 20.31 20.69
N TYR A 174 -16.31 19.12 20.44
CA TYR A 174 -17.08 17.88 20.32
C TYR A 174 -17.05 17.11 21.64
N TRP A 175 -18.22 16.59 22.04
CA TRP A 175 -18.35 15.53 23.04
C TRP A 175 -18.69 14.25 22.28
N ALA A 176 -17.74 13.33 22.16
CA ALA A 176 -17.87 12.18 21.29
C ALA A 176 -17.03 10.99 21.79
N ASP A 177 -17.21 9.84 21.16
CA ASP A 177 -16.32 8.68 21.33
C ASP A 177 -14.97 8.87 20.63
N GLY A 178 -14.92 9.76 19.63
CA GLY A 178 -13.72 10.03 18.84
C GLY A 178 -13.93 11.10 17.78
N LEU A 179 -12.87 11.39 17.03
CA LEU A 179 -12.87 12.26 15.87
C LEU A 179 -12.00 11.62 14.79
N ILE A 180 -12.54 11.53 13.57
CA ILE A 180 -11.84 11.02 12.39
C ILE A 180 -11.54 12.19 11.47
N VAL A 181 -10.29 12.28 11.01
CA VAL A 181 -9.86 13.20 9.96
C VAL A 181 -9.39 12.36 8.78
N ALA A 182 -10.15 12.39 7.68
CA ALA A 182 -9.94 11.50 6.53
C ALA A 182 -9.64 12.28 5.24
N THR A 183 -8.87 11.65 4.35
CA THR A 183 -8.69 12.09 2.97
C THR A 183 -9.95 11.76 2.14
N PRO A 184 -10.05 12.25 0.90
CA PRO A 184 -11.09 11.77 -0.03
C PRO A 184 -11.07 10.25 -0.21
N THR A 185 -9.88 9.64 -0.22
CA THR A 185 -9.71 8.17 -0.30
C THR A 185 -10.22 7.48 0.96
N GLY A 186 -9.96 8.04 2.14
CA GLY A 186 -10.46 7.52 3.42
C GLY A 186 -11.96 7.71 3.65
N SER A 187 -12.70 8.35 2.74
CA SER A 187 -14.16 8.52 2.88
C SER A 187 -14.93 7.19 2.87
N THR A 188 -14.33 6.15 2.30
CA THR A 188 -14.80 4.76 2.34
C THR A 188 -13.97 3.88 3.29
N GLY A 189 -13.12 4.51 4.11
CA GLY A 189 -12.21 3.89 5.07
C GLY A 189 -12.78 3.83 6.49
N TYR A 190 -11.87 3.97 7.47
CA TYR A 190 -12.00 3.65 8.91
C TYR A 190 -12.51 2.25 9.26
#